data_AF-A0A7J4RDV0-F1
#
_entry.id   AF-A0A7J4RDV0-F1
#
_cell.length_a   1.000
_cell.length_b   1.000
_cell.length_c   1.000
_cell.angle_alpha   90.00
_cell.angle_beta   90.00
_cell.angle_gamma   90.00
#
_symmetry.space_group_name_H-M   'P 1'
#
loop_
_entity.id
_entity.type
_entity.pdbx_description
1 polymer ?
#
loop_
_entity_poly.entity_id
_entity_poly.type
_entity_poly.pdbx_seq_one_letter_code
_entity_poly.pdbx_strand_id
1 'polypeptide(L)'
;MSQEHSATAGSLSVVLQTVRMEIDDDDEDIVEVMLNLTNESAIPIGGISASIKTSLGATVNPTEGVSSIGPGLTRSFSFAFKLSDGDWTFSLSGLGQSLSLGPYEADFEFQQVKSRQIGNAVGSSLFSGAFDANLGDFGNVQERELIDASQVEMSSFFGENAEGGSTKISAGTFGNAEEDGPKTPPWEQKKAEVLVATDP
;
A
#
# COMPACT_ATOMS: atom_id res chain seq x y z
N MET A 1 24.66 -5.26 0.39
CA MET A 1 24.21 -4.14 1.23
C MET A 1 23.80 -4.74 2.56
N SER A 2 24.69 -4.72 3.55
CA SER A 2 24.41 -5.26 4.89
C SER A 2 23.29 -4.46 5.53
N GLN A 3 22.28 -5.19 5.97
CA GLN A 3 21.20 -4.70 6.82
C GLN A 3 21.77 -4.28 8.19
N GLU A 4 22.24 -3.04 8.34
CA GLU A 4 22.89 -2.57 9.59
C GLU A 4 21.96 -2.55 10.80
N HIS A 5 20.64 -2.49 10.58
CA HIS A 5 19.64 -2.36 11.64
C HIS A 5 18.52 -3.39 11.55
N SER A 6 18.78 -4.53 10.90
CA SER A 6 17.86 -5.67 10.95
C SER A 6 18.61 -6.98 11.09
N ALA A 7 17.95 -7.94 11.73
CA ALA A 7 18.50 -9.26 11.95
C ALA A 7 17.40 -10.30 11.77
N THR A 8 17.76 -11.46 11.24
CA THR A 8 16.83 -12.57 10.99
C THR A 8 17.32 -13.85 11.67
N ALA A 9 16.44 -14.56 12.37
CA ALA A 9 16.69 -15.89 12.90
C ALA A 9 15.56 -16.82 12.47
N GLY A 10 15.86 -17.77 11.59
CA GLY A 10 14.86 -18.71 11.07
C GLY A 10 13.73 -17.98 10.34
N SER A 11 12.55 -17.97 10.97
CA SER A 11 11.34 -17.31 10.45
C SER A 11 10.98 -16.01 11.17
N LEU A 12 11.83 -15.56 12.09
CA LEU A 12 11.68 -14.29 12.79
C LEU A 12 12.62 -13.27 12.16
N SER A 13 12.07 -12.11 11.81
CA SER A 13 12.82 -10.96 11.31
C SER A 13 12.58 -9.79 12.25
N VAL A 14 13.64 -9.16 12.74
CA VAL A 14 13.55 -7.94 13.53
C VAL A 14 14.21 -6.79 12.79
N VAL A 15 13.58 -5.63 12.86
CA VAL A 15 14.06 -4.39 12.27
C VAL A 15 13.97 -3.29 13.33
N LEU A 16 15.07 -2.58 13.55
CA LEU A 16 15.08 -1.39 14.38
C LEU A 16 14.24 -0.31 13.69
N GLN A 17 13.24 0.22 14.37
CA GLN A 17 12.37 1.24 13.80
C GLN A 17 12.83 2.64 14.22
N THR A 18 13.01 2.85 15.53
CA THR A 18 13.46 4.14 16.05
C THR A 18 14.35 3.95 17.28
N VAL A 19 15.34 4.82 17.41
CA VAL A 19 16.11 5.07 18.63
C VAL A 19 16.19 6.58 18.78
N ARG A 20 15.79 7.09 19.94
CA ARG A 20 15.87 8.51 20.26
C ARG A 20 16.14 8.70 21.75
N MET A 21 16.79 9.80 22.07
CA MET A 21 16.88 10.26 23.45
C MET A 21 15.66 11.12 23.76
N GLU A 22 15.04 10.88 24.91
CA GLU A 22 13.91 11.63 25.45
C GLU A 22 14.17 11.94 26.92
N ILE A 23 13.42 12.89 27.46
CA ILE A 23 13.41 13.19 28.88
C ILE A 23 12.12 12.61 29.46
N ASP A 24 12.25 11.78 30.51
CA ASP A 24 11.08 11.23 31.19
C ASP A 24 10.38 12.26 32.10
N ASP A 25 9.29 11.86 32.75
CA ASP A 25 8.51 12.75 33.64
C ASP A 25 9.32 13.27 34.85
N ASP A 26 10.47 12.67 35.15
CA ASP A 26 11.35 13.00 36.28
C ASP A 26 12.58 13.85 35.85
N ASP A 27 12.55 14.47 34.67
CA ASP A 27 13.65 15.25 34.08
C ASP A 27 14.94 14.43 33.84
N GLU A 28 14.84 13.10 33.70
CA GLU A 28 15.99 12.22 33.45
C GLU A 28 16.09 11.79 31.98
N ASP A 29 17.32 11.79 31.44
CA ASP A 29 17.59 11.33 30.08
C ASP A 29 17.35 9.80 29.97
N ILE A 30 16.48 9.42 29.04
CA ILE A 30 16.16 8.04 28.70
C ILE A 30 16.37 7.78 27.21
N VAL A 31 16.76 6.56 26.89
CA VAL A 31 16.81 6.06 25.51
C VAL A 31 15.52 5.30 25.23
N GLU A 32 14.73 5.80 24.28
CA GLU A 32 13.56 5.10 23.75
C GLU A 32 13.93 4.32 22.49
N VAL A 33 13.73 3.00 22.54
CA VAL A 33 13.99 2.09 21.42
C VAL A 33 12.70 1.41 21.01
N MET A 34 12.38 1.46 19.72
CA MET A 34 11.29 0.70 19.13
C MET A 34 11.82 -0.24 18.04
N LEU A 35 11.48 -1.52 18.14
CA LEU A 35 11.80 -2.55 17.16
C LEU A 35 10.53 -3.20 16.62
N ASN A 36 10.54 -3.58 15.34
CA ASN A 36 9.50 -4.38 14.73
C ASN A 36 9.94 -5.82 14.55
N LEU A 37 9.17 -6.74 15.13
CA LEU A 37 9.30 -8.18 14.91
C LEU A 37 8.26 -8.65 13.92
N THR A 38 8.68 -9.33 12.87
CA THR A 38 7.84 -9.95 11.85
C THR A 38 8.00 -11.46 11.89
N ASN A 39 6.88 -12.18 11.87
CA ASN A 39 6.85 -13.63 11.71
C ASN A 39 6.58 -13.99 10.25
N GLU A 40 7.60 -14.50 9.58
CA GLU A 40 7.53 -14.91 8.17
C GLU A 40 7.12 -16.38 8.00
N SER A 41 6.87 -17.11 9.11
CA SER A 41 6.36 -18.49 9.04
C SER A 41 4.85 -18.55 8.84
N ALA A 42 4.38 -19.74 8.43
CA ALA A 42 2.96 -20.07 8.36
C ALA A 42 2.36 -20.50 9.72
N ILE A 43 3.14 -20.52 10.80
CA ILE A 43 2.74 -21.04 12.12
C ILE A 43 2.84 -19.94 13.18
N PRO A 44 1.88 -19.83 14.12
CA PRO A 44 2.04 -18.92 15.25
C PRO A 44 3.27 -19.25 16.09
N ILE A 45 4.03 -18.22 16.45
CA ILE A 45 5.23 -18.35 17.31
C ILE A 45 4.87 -17.81 18.69
N GLY A 46 5.01 -18.64 19.71
CA GLY A 46 4.80 -18.29 21.11
C GLY A 46 6.08 -18.39 21.94
N GLY A 47 6.02 -17.92 23.19
CA GLY A 47 7.17 -17.92 24.09
C GLY A 47 8.24 -16.92 23.66
N ILE A 48 7.83 -15.83 23.03
CA ILE A 48 8.74 -14.76 22.63
C ILE A 48 9.12 -13.96 23.87
N SER A 49 10.42 -13.82 24.09
CA SER A 49 10.99 -13.00 25.14
C SER A 49 12.06 -12.09 24.54
N ALA A 50 11.86 -10.79 24.71
CA ALA A 50 12.76 -9.74 24.25
C ALA A 50 13.42 -9.06 25.45
N SER A 51 14.67 -8.66 25.30
CA SER A 51 15.41 -7.93 26.33
C SER A 51 16.51 -7.08 25.70
N ILE A 52 16.88 -5.98 26.36
CA ILE A 52 18.07 -5.21 26.02
C ILE A 52 19.12 -5.46 27.10
N LYS A 53 20.36 -5.73 26.69
CA LYS A 53 21.51 -5.81 27.58
C LYS A 53 22.40 -4.59 27.36
N THR A 54 22.67 -3.87 28.43
CA THR A 54 23.63 -2.77 28.44
C THR A 54 25.03 -3.28 28.78
N SER A 55 26.07 -2.58 28.35
CA SER A 55 27.47 -2.86 28.69
C SER A 55 27.72 -2.77 30.21
N LEU A 56 26.91 -1.98 30.92
CA LEU A 56 26.86 -1.88 32.38
C LEU A 56 26.32 -3.15 33.07
N GLY A 57 25.88 -4.15 32.30
CA GLY A 57 25.37 -5.44 32.78
C GLY A 57 23.89 -5.42 33.17
N ALA A 58 23.20 -4.28 33.00
CA ALA A 58 21.76 -4.22 33.23
C ALA A 58 20.99 -4.89 32.08
N THR A 59 19.99 -5.70 32.44
CA THR A 59 19.04 -6.29 31.50
C THR A 59 17.70 -5.58 31.63
N VAL A 60 17.23 -5.00 30.53
CA VAL A 60 16.01 -4.20 30.44
C VAL A 60 14.93 -5.02 29.74
N ASN A 61 13.74 -5.06 30.33
CA ASN A 61 12.56 -5.69 29.74
C ASN A 61 11.76 -4.68 28.91
N PRO A 62 11.00 -5.12 27.90
CA PRO A 62 10.18 -4.22 27.11
C PRO A 62 9.08 -3.61 27.97
N THR A 63 8.86 -2.31 27.80
CA THR A 63 7.71 -1.58 28.35
C THR A 63 6.43 -2.00 27.63
N GLU A 64 6.52 -2.18 26.31
CA GLU A 64 5.45 -2.72 25.48
C GLU A 64 5.98 -3.84 24.58
N GLY A 65 5.22 -4.91 24.43
CA GLY A 65 5.62 -6.03 23.61
C GLY A 65 4.61 -7.16 23.59
N VAL A 66 4.96 -8.25 22.90
CA VAL A 66 4.11 -9.44 22.77
C VAL A 66 4.88 -10.71 23.12
N SER A 67 4.20 -11.68 23.72
CA SER A 67 4.76 -13.02 23.99
C SER A 67 4.43 -14.04 22.89
N SER A 68 3.59 -13.65 21.92
CA SER A 68 3.23 -14.47 20.76
C SER A 68 2.91 -13.61 19.54
N ILE A 69 3.13 -14.18 18.36
CA ILE A 69 2.90 -13.53 17.07
C ILE A 69 2.31 -14.52 16.07
N GLY A 70 1.24 -14.11 15.39
CA GLY A 70 0.61 -14.92 14.34
C GLY A 70 1.43 -14.95 13.04
N PRO A 71 1.09 -15.85 12.12
CA PRO A 71 1.72 -15.94 10.79
C PRO A 71 1.59 -14.63 10.00
N GLY A 72 2.67 -14.15 9.39
CA GLY A 72 2.70 -12.95 8.55
C GLY A 72 2.43 -11.63 9.29
N LEU A 73 2.35 -11.64 10.62
CA LEU A 73 2.12 -10.45 11.42
C LEU A 73 3.43 -9.76 11.79
N THR A 74 3.35 -8.44 11.91
CA THR A 74 4.39 -7.59 12.50
C THR A 74 3.88 -7.01 13.82
N ARG A 75 4.74 -6.99 14.83
CA ARG A 75 4.48 -6.46 16.17
C ARG A 75 5.67 -5.64 16.64
N SER A 76 5.40 -4.55 17.34
CA SER A 76 6.42 -3.66 17.85
C SER A 76 6.78 -4.02 19.29
N PHE A 77 8.05 -3.85 19.64
CA PHE A 77 8.56 -3.85 21.01
C PHE A 77 9.10 -2.46 21.32
N SER A 78 8.71 -1.93 22.47
CA SER A 78 9.15 -0.62 22.96
C SER A 78 9.94 -0.81 24.24
N PHE A 79 11.09 -0.17 24.33
CA PHE A 79 11.96 -0.15 25.50
C PHE A 79 12.24 1.30 25.87
N ALA A 80 12.29 1.56 27.17
CA ALA A 80 12.77 2.82 27.72
C ALA A 80 13.75 2.48 28.85
N PHE A 81 14.97 3.03 28.79
CA PHE A 81 15.97 2.80 29.83
C PHE A 81 16.96 3.95 29.91
N LYS A 82 17.55 4.10 31.09
CA LYS A 82 18.62 5.07 31.35
C LYS A 82 19.94 4.49 30.88
N LEU A 83 20.58 5.17 29.93
CA LEU A 83 21.92 4.84 29.49
C LEU A 83 22.65 6.14 29.19
N SER A 84 23.67 6.44 29.99
CA SER A 84 24.48 7.65 29.85
C SER A 84 25.82 7.41 29.14
N ASP A 85 26.31 6.17 29.12
CA ASP A 85 27.57 5.79 28.48
C ASP A 85 27.60 4.29 28.19
N GLY A 86 28.40 3.89 27.20
CA GLY A 86 28.59 2.51 26.75
C GLY A 86 27.64 2.07 25.63
N ASP A 87 27.42 0.76 25.55
CA ASP A 87 26.68 0.14 24.46
C ASP A 87 25.48 -0.63 24.96
N TRP A 88 24.48 -0.81 24.10
CA TRP A 88 23.35 -1.70 24.34
C TRP A 88 23.15 -2.66 23.17
N THR A 89 22.66 -3.86 23.48
CA THR A 89 22.38 -4.92 22.51
C THR A 89 20.99 -5.46 22.75
N PHE A 90 20.17 -5.45 21.71
CA PHE A 90 18.87 -6.11 21.73
C PHE A 90 19.05 -7.62 21.58
N SER A 91 18.29 -8.40 22.34
CA SER A 91 18.25 -9.86 22.29
C SER A 91 16.80 -10.35 22.33
N LEU A 92 16.46 -11.22 21.38
CA LEU A 92 15.16 -11.90 21.30
C LEU A 92 15.35 -13.41 21.36
N SER A 93 14.46 -14.11 22.05
CA SER A 93 14.37 -15.56 22.07
C SER A 93 12.94 -16.01 21.79
N GLY A 94 12.75 -17.05 20.98
CA GLY A 94 11.45 -17.64 20.69
C GLY A 94 11.58 -18.99 19.97
N LEU A 95 10.82 -20.02 20.39
CA LEU A 95 10.85 -21.39 19.84
C LEU A 95 12.26 -21.97 19.61
N GLY A 96 13.21 -21.70 20.51
CA GLY A 96 14.59 -22.19 20.40
C GLY A 96 15.46 -21.43 19.38
N GLN A 97 14.92 -20.37 18.75
CA GLN A 97 15.66 -19.42 17.96
C GLN A 97 16.04 -18.23 18.84
N SER A 98 17.25 -17.72 18.66
CA SER A 98 17.70 -16.49 19.30
C SER A 98 18.21 -15.52 18.24
N LEU A 99 17.96 -14.24 18.46
CA LEU A 99 18.37 -13.16 17.61
C LEU A 99 19.00 -12.07 18.46
N SER A 100 20.03 -11.42 17.93
CA SER A 100 20.63 -10.26 18.55
C SER A 100 20.82 -9.14 17.53
N LEU A 101 20.66 -7.90 17.97
CA LEU A 101 20.87 -6.70 17.17
C LEU A 101 21.66 -5.66 17.99
N GLY A 102 22.68 -5.05 17.37
CA GLY A 102 23.68 -4.23 18.05
C GLY A 102 25.05 -4.92 18.14
N PRO A 103 26.00 -4.41 18.93
CA PRO A 103 25.85 -3.30 19.89
C PRO A 103 25.63 -1.94 19.24
N TYR A 104 24.89 -1.07 19.94
CA TYR A 104 24.66 0.34 19.59
C TYR A 104 25.15 1.22 20.74
N GLU A 105 25.74 2.37 20.40
CA GLU A 105 26.21 3.34 21.38
C GLU A 105 25.04 4.00 22.15
N ALA A 106 25.34 4.57 23.32
CA ALA A 106 24.35 5.20 24.18
C ALA A 106 23.65 6.41 23.53
N ASP A 107 24.38 7.20 22.74
CA ASP A 107 23.91 8.37 22.01
C ASP A 107 23.45 8.05 20.58
N PHE A 108 23.29 6.77 20.26
CA PHE A 108 22.85 6.34 18.95
C PHE A 108 21.41 6.80 18.67
N GLU A 109 21.23 7.61 17.62
CA GLU A 109 19.91 8.02 17.13
C GLU A 109 19.63 7.40 15.77
N PHE A 110 18.41 6.90 15.61
CA PHE A 110 17.98 6.29 14.36
C PHE A 110 16.49 6.47 14.16
N GLN A 111 16.09 6.78 12.94
CA GLN A 111 14.69 6.76 12.56
C GLN A 111 14.56 6.15 11.18
N GLN A 112 13.98 4.95 11.12
CA GLN A 112 13.64 4.35 9.86
C GLN A 112 12.51 5.15 9.22
N VAL A 113 12.73 5.65 8.00
CA VAL A 113 11.65 6.23 7.20
C VAL A 113 10.56 5.18 7.05
N LYS A 114 9.36 5.50 7.52
CA LYS A 114 8.20 4.60 7.56
C LYS A 114 7.72 4.31 6.13
N SER A 115 8.47 3.48 5.40
CA SER A 115 8.00 2.89 4.16
C SER A 115 6.94 1.85 4.49
N ARG A 116 5.93 1.69 3.62
CA ARG A 116 4.85 0.73 3.83
C ARG A 116 5.45 -0.68 3.82
N GLN A 117 5.68 -1.24 5.00
CA GLN A 117 6.10 -2.63 5.18
C GLN A 117 4.93 -3.52 4.72
N ILE A 118 4.96 -3.97 3.47
CA ILE A 118 4.01 -4.97 2.98
C ILE A 118 4.36 -6.26 3.73
N GLY A 119 3.49 -6.66 4.66
CA GLY A 119 3.69 -7.87 5.46
C GLY A 119 3.96 -9.07 4.54
N ASN A 120 5.13 -9.66 4.71
CA ASN A 120 5.60 -10.85 3.99
C ASN A 120 4.81 -12.08 4.46
N ALA A 121 3.53 -12.15 4.12
CA ALA A 121 2.84 -13.43 4.03
C ALA A 121 3.38 -14.14 2.78
N VAL A 122 3.67 -15.43 2.92
CA VAL A 122 4.15 -16.37 1.88
C VAL A 122 3.68 -15.94 0.48
N GLY A 123 4.61 -15.43 -0.34
CA GLY A 123 4.34 -14.97 -1.72
C GLY A 123 4.81 -13.56 -2.08
N SER A 124 5.20 -12.71 -1.11
CA SER A 124 5.65 -11.33 -1.38
C SER A 124 6.93 -11.21 -2.20
N SER A 125 7.83 -12.20 -2.17
CA SER A 125 9.07 -12.22 -2.97
C SER A 125 8.80 -12.21 -4.49
N LEU A 126 7.62 -12.66 -4.92
CA LEU A 126 7.23 -12.63 -6.34
C LEU A 126 6.67 -11.27 -6.78
N PHE A 127 6.31 -10.40 -5.84
CA PHE A 127 5.64 -9.12 -6.11
C PHE A 127 6.46 -7.89 -5.71
N SER A 128 7.45 -8.00 -4.81
CA SER A 128 8.27 -6.86 -4.42
C SER A 128 9.08 -6.28 -5.58
N GLY A 129 9.70 -7.13 -6.42
CA GLY A 129 10.43 -6.66 -7.61
C GLY A 129 9.55 -6.09 -8.73
N ALA A 130 8.25 -6.42 -8.77
CA ALA A 130 7.35 -6.02 -9.85
C ALA A 130 6.64 -4.68 -9.61
N PHE A 131 6.45 -4.29 -8.34
CA PHE A 131 5.71 -3.07 -7.98
C PHE A 131 6.59 -1.95 -7.39
N ASP A 132 7.80 -2.24 -6.90
CA ASP A 132 8.64 -1.24 -6.24
C ASP A 132 9.11 -0.13 -7.21
N ALA A 133 9.34 -0.47 -8.48
CA ALA A 133 9.77 0.50 -9.50
C ALA A 133 8.69 1.50 -9.96
N ASN A 134 7.41 1.30 -9.61
CA ASN A 134 6.29 2.11 -10.13
C ASN A 134 5.36 2.70 -9.05
N LEU A 135 5.60 2.45 -7.77
CA LEU A 135 4.75 2.96 -6.69
C LEU A 135 5.24 4.29 -6.10
N GLY A 136 6.49 4.69 -6.34
CA GLY A 136 7.02 6.00 -5.92
C GLY A 136 6.40 7.20 -6.65
N ASP A 137 5.93 6.97 -7.89
CA ASP A 137 5.27 8.00 -8.73
C ASP A 137 3.75 8.02 -8.59
N PHE A 138 3.14 7.02 -7.95
CA PHE A 138 1.69 6.97 -7.75
C PHE A 138 1.25 8.02 -6.71
N GLY A 139 0.84 9.19 -7.20
CA GLY A 139 0.35 10.31 -6.40
C GLY A 139 1.18 11.60 -6.51
N ASN A 140 2.35 11.55 -7.17
CA ASN A 140 3.19 12.74 -7.38
C ASN A 140 2.98 13.40 -8.75
N VAL A 141 2.32 12.73 -9.70
CA VAL A 141 2.01 13.32 -11.00
C VAL A 141 0.74 14.15 -10.90
N GLN A 142 0.90 15.47 -10.73
CA GLN A 142 -0.13 16.42 -11.16
C GLN A 142 -0.08 16.55 -12.69
N GLU A 143 -0.57 15.54 -13.41
CA GLU A 143 -0.84 15.72 -14.84
C GLU A 143 -2.11 16.56 -14.99
N ARG A 144 -1.96 17.87 -14.85
CA ARG A 144 -2.87 18.84 -15.45
C ARG A 144 -2.12 19.49 -16.60
N GLU A 145 -1.91 18.73 -17.68
CA GLU A 145 -1.80 19.40 -18.97
C GLU A 145 -3.12 20.15 -19.18
N LEU A 146 -3.04 21.46 -19.41
CA LEU A 146 -4.20 22.25 -19.82
C LEU A 146 -4.71 21.62 -21.11
N ILE A 147 -5.89 21.00 -21.06
CA ILE A 147 -6.58 20.60 -22.28
C ILE A 147 -6.89 21.88 -23.05
N ASP A 148 -6.24 22.08 -24.18
CA ASP A 148 -6.61 23.13 -25.12
C ASP A 148 -7.98 22.78 -25.69
N ALA A 149 -9.01 23.49 -25.22
CA ALA A 149 -10.39 23.28 -25.65
C ALA A 149 -10.58 23.49 -27.16
N SER A 150 -9.62 24.11 -27.87
CA SER A 150 -9.66 24.26 -29.32
C SER A 150 -9.29 22.98 -30.09
N GLN A 151 -8.68 21.99 -29.42
CA GLN A 151 -8.29 20.69 -30.01
C GLN A 151 -9.31 19.58 -29.70
N VAL A 152 -10.39 19.88 -28.98
CA VAL A 152 -11.42 18.90 -28.62
C VAL A 152 -12.45 18.80 -29.74
N GLU A 153 -12.39 17.73 -30.53
CA GLU A 153 -13.36 17.46 -31.60
C GLU A 153 -14.39 16.41 -31.13
N MET A 154 -15.68 16.78 -31.17
CA MET A 154 -16.78 15.91 -30.76
C MET A 154 -17.15 14.95 -31.90
N SER A 155 -16.88 13.65 -31.74
CA SER A 155 -17.33 12.63 -32.69
C SER A 155 -18.79 12.24 -32.43
N SER A 156 -19.64 12.32 -33.45
CA SER A 156 -21.01 11.79 -33.40
C SER A 156 -21.12 10.46 -34.16
N PHE A 157 -21.76 9.48 -33.53
CA PHE A 157 -22.06 8.17 -34.13
C PHE A 157 -23.57 8.01 -34.20
N PHE A 158 -24.07 7.56 -35.35
CA PHE A 158 -25.49 7.27 -35.54
C PHE A 158 -25.69 5.76 -35.70
N GLY A 159 -26.56 5.19 -34.87
CA GLY A 159 -27.02 3.81 -35.01
C GLY A 159 -28.39 3.78 -35.67
N GLU A 160 -28.46 3.21 -36.87
CA GLU A 160 -29.75 2.96 -37.53
C GLU A 160 -30.08 1.46 -37.46
N ASN A 161 -31.36 1.16 -37.18
CA ASN A 161 -31.84 -0.21 -37.13
C ASN A 161 -32.14 -0.69 -38.56
N ALA A 162 -31.41 -1.70 -39.02
CA ALA A 162 -31.67 -2.34 -40.30
C ALA A 162 -32.72 -3.46 -40.15
N GLU A 163 -33.54 -3.63 -41.18
CA GLU A 163 -34.62 -4.62 -41.22
C GLU A 163 -34.03 -6.04 -41.10
N GLY A 164 -34.41 -6.75 -40.03
CA GLY A 164 -33.78 -8.01 -39.60
C GLY A 164 -33.16 -7.98 -38.20
N GLY A 165 -33.21 -6.84 -37.51
CA GLY A 165 -32.83 -6.73 -36.08
C GLY A 165 -31.35 -6.46 -35.83
N SER A 166 -30.57 -6.17 -36.88
CA SER A 166 -29.16 -5.75 -36.75
C SER A 166 -29.05 -4.23 -36.74
N THR A 167 -28.31 -3.66 -35.79
CA THR A 167 -27.99 -2.22 -35.75
C THR A 167 -26.72 -1.95 -36.55
N LYS A 168 -26.79 -1.07 -37.55
CA LYS A 168 -25.62 -0.63 -38.31
C LYS A 168 -25.18 0.73 -37.78
N ILE A 169 -23.95 0.81 -37.28
CA ILE A 169 -23.35 2.07 -36.80
C ILE A 169 -22.60 2.71 -37.96
N SER A 170 -22.95 3.94 -38.29
CA SER A 170 -22.21 4.76 -39.27
C SER A 170 -21.54 5.94 -38.56
N ALA A 171 -20.28 6.17 -38.88
CA ALA A 171 -19.52 7.31 -38.35
C ALA A 171 -19.97 8.58 -39.07
N GLY A 172 -20.46 9.58 -38.33
CA GLY A 172 -20.74 10.90 -38.89
C GLY A 172 -19.44 11.53 -39.42
N THR A 173 -19.51 12.20 -40.57
CA THR A 173 -18.35 12.90 -41.14
C THR A 173 -17.95 14.08 -40.24
N PHE A 174 -16.64 14.25 -40.03
CA PHE A 174 -16.05 15.37 -39.30
C PHE A 174 -16.48 16.70 -39.93
N GLY A 175 -17.15 17.56 -39.15
CA GLY A 175 -17.21 18.99 -39.43
C GLY A 175 -18.43 19.57 -40.15
N ASN A 176 -19.59 18.90 -40.28
CA ASN A 176 -20.84 19.60 -40.62
C ASN A 176 -22.06 18.94 -39.99
N ALA A 177 -22.60 19.57 -38.94
CA ALA A 177 -23.90 19.24 -38.39
C ALA A 177 -24.98 19.89 -39.28
N GLU A 178 -25.57 19.12 -40.19
CA GLU A 178 -26.89 19.50 -40.73
C GLU A 178 -27.91 19.32 -39.60
N GLU A 179 -28.52 20.43 -39.15
CA GLU A 179 -29.61 20.44 -38.19
C GLU A 179 -30.84 19.75 -38.80
N ASP A 180 -30.92 18.44 -38.65
CA ASP A 180 -32.10 17.67 -39.01
C ASP A 180 -33.12 17.80 -37.86
N GLY A 181 -34.15 18.62 -38.09
CA GLY A 181 -35.20 18.91 -37.11
C GLY A 181 -35.95 17.65 -36.62
N PRO A 182 -36.76 17.75 -35.55
CA PRO A 182 -37.34 16.59 -34.90
C PRO A 182 -38.23 15.80 -35.88
N LYS A 183 -37.80 14.58 -36.22
CA LYS A 183 -38.54 13.66 -37.08
C LYS A 183 -39.78 13.15 -36.36
N THR A 184 -40.95 13.34 -36.97
CA THR A 184 -42.22 12.81 -36.47
C THR A 184 -42.25 11.28 -36.59
N PRO A 185 -42.62 10.58 -35.52
CA PRO A 185 -42.55 9.12 -35.47
C PRO A 185 -43.64 8.46 -36.32
N PRO A 186 -43.41 7.22 -36.80
CA PRO A 186 -44.24 6.57 -37.82
C PRO A 186 -45.68 6.25 -37.38
N TRP A 187 -45.99 6.31 -36.08
CA TRP A 187 -47.34 6.08 -35.55
C TRP A 187 -48.25 7.32 -35.63
N GLU A 188 -47.70 8.50 -35.93
CA GLU A 188 -48.47 9.74 -36.09
C GLU A 188 -48.96 9.95 -37.54
N GLN A 189 -48.49 9.11 -38.49
CA GLN A 189 -48.92 9.14 -39.88
C GLN A 189 -50.31 8.51 -40.02
N LYS A 190 -51.37 9.34 -40.04
CA LYS A 190 -52.74 8.91 -40.34
C LYS A 190 -52.79 8.26 -41.73
N LYS A 191 -53.06 6.95 -41.75
CA LYS A 191 -53.23 6.12 -42.95
C LYS A 191 -54.43 6.62 -43.78
N ALA A 192 -54.18 7.16 -44.96
CA ALA A 192 -55.22 7.40 -45.96
C ALA A 192 -55.62 6.05 -46.59
N GLU A 193 -56.88 5.69 -46.42
CA GLU A 193 -57.53 4.50 -46.96
C GLU A 193 -57.76 4.68 -48.47
N VAL A 194 -57.06 3.89 -49.30
CA VAL A 194 -57.32 3.86 -50.76
C VAL A 194 -58.45 2.87 -51.02
N LEU A 195 -59.63 3.42 -51.31
CA LEU A 195 -60.81 2.70 -51.78
C LEU A 195 -60.52 2.03 -53.13
N VAL A 196 -60.72 0.72 -53.19
CA VAL A 196 -60.77 -0.08 -54.42
C VAL A 196 -62.11 0.20 -55.12
N ALA A 197 -62.07 0.72 -56.34
CA ALA A 197 -63.24 0.80 -57.22
C ALA A 197 -63.17 -0.32 -58.26
N THR A 198 -64.18 -1.18 -58.23
CA THR A 198 -64.46 -2.30 -59.15
C THR A 198 -65.06 -1.83 -60.47
N ASP A 199 -64.54 -2.38 -61.58
CA ASP A 199 -65.14 -2.76 -62.88
C ASP A 199 -66.20 -1.89 -63.60
N PRO A 200 -66.26 -2.06 -64.94
CA PRO A 200 -67.44 -2.75 -65.49
C PRO A 200 -67.13 -3.96 -66.39
#